data_AF-A0A809SEC4-F1
#
_entry.id   AF-A0A809SEC4-F1
#
_cell.length_a   1.000
_cell.length_b   1.000
_cell.length_c   1.000
_cell.angle_alpha   90.00
_cell.angle_beta   90.00
_cell.angle_gamma   90.00
#
_symmetry.space_group_name_H-M   'P 1'
#
loop_
_entity.id
_entity.type
_entity.pdbx_description
1 polymer ?
#
loop_
_entity_poly.entity_id
_entity_poly.type
_entity_poly.pdbx_seq_one_letter_code
_entity_poly.pdbx_strand_id
1 'polypeptide(L)'
;MNMQTLMLPTTSPRDTAPIALLVSSLNHLLNYTLSGCQLSARHAAFLLDRLSNQDDVDEGLRLLCLQMSDRLEDGNMQHQLELAPRVLP
;
A
#
# COMPACT_ATOMS: atom_id res chain seq x y z
N MET A 1 9.50 34.94 31.00
CA MET A 1 8.77 33.69 30.65
C MET A 1 8.34 33.80 29.19
N ASN A 2 9.06 33.17 28.26
CA ASN A 2 8.67 33.17 26.85
C ASN A 2 7.89 31.89 26.55
N MET A 3 6.58 32.03 26.34
CA MET A 3 5.70 30.96 25.89
C MET A 3 5.83 30.83 24.37
N GLN A 4 6.80 30.03 23.91
CA GLN A 4 6.87 29.62 22.52
C GLN A 4 5.81 28.55 22.29
N THR A 5 4.62 28.98 21.85
CA THR A 5 3.61 28.10 21.28
C THR A 5 4.24 27.39 20.08
N LEU A 6 4.47 26.08 20.22
CA LEU A 6 4.80 25.21 19.10
C LEU A 6 3.68 25.35 18.06
N MET A 7 3.92 26.10 17.00
CA MET A 7 3.16 25.89 15.77
C MET A 7 3.58 24.53 15.24
N LEU A 8 2.73 23.52 15.42
CA LEU A 8 2.83 22.31 14.61
C LEU A 8 2.76 22.76 13.14
N PRO A 9 3.63 22.23 12.25
CA PRO A 9 3.50 22.51 10.84
C PRO A 9 2.09 22.10 10.41
N THR A 10 1.29 23.06 10.00
CA THR A 10 -0.04 22.82 9.43
C THR A 10 0.18 22.25 8.04
N THR A 11 0.54 20.97 7.95
CA THR A 11 0.55 20.24 6.68
C THR A 11 -0.87 20.35 6.13
N SER A 12 -1.00 20.88 4.92
CA SER A 12 -2.28 21.01 4.25
C SER A 12 -2.92 19.62 4.13
N PRO A 13 -4.25 19.45 4.23
CA PRO A 13 -4.89 18.15 4.06
C PRO A 13 -4.60 17.47 2.71
N ARG A 14 -4.01 18.19 1.75
CA ARG A 14 -3.47 17.62 0.50
C ARG A 14 -2.10 16.95 0.68
N ASP A 15 -1.26 17.45 1.57
CA ASP A 15 0.10 16.93 1.82
C ASP A 15 0.07 15.60 2.62
N THR A 16 -1.06 15.29 3.25
CA THR A 16 -1.27 14.01 3.95
C THR A 16 -1.69 12.87 3.03
N ALA A 17 -2.07 13.14 1.77
CA ALA A 17 -2.59 12.11 0.88
C ALA A 17 -1.57 10.98 0.59
N PRO A 18 -0.28 11.26 0.27
CA PRO A 18 0.70 10.20 -0.01
C PRO A 18 1.06 9.40 1.25
N ILE A 19 1.26 10.10 2.38
CA ILE A 19 1.58 9.45 3.66
C ILE A 19 0.41 8.57 4.12
N ALA A 20 -0.83 9.03 3.98
CA ALA A 20 -2.01 8.24 4.33
C ALA A 20 -2.15 6.98 3.46
N LEU A 21 -1.86 7.08 2.15
CA LEU A 21 -1.82 5.92 1.24
C LEU A 21 -0.72 4.94 1.66
N LEU A 22 0.49 5.45 1.95
CA LEU A 22 1.61 4.63 2.41
C LEU A 22 1.27 3.88 3.71
N VAL A 23 0.83 4.60 4.76
CA VAL A 23 0.48 3.99 6.05
C VAL A 23 -0.63 2.96 5.91
N SER A 24 -1.65 3.26 5.08
CA SER A 24 -2.77 2.35 4.84
C SER A 24 -2.34 1.10 4.07
N SER A 25 -1.45 1.24 3.08
CA SER A 25 -0.87 0.12 2.35
C SER A 25 -0.05 -0.80 3.26
N LEU A 26 0.75 -0.23 4.17
CA LEU A 26 1.55 -0.97 5.14
C LEU A 26 0.66 -1.71 6.15
N ASN A 27 -0.43 -1.10 6.61
CA ASN A 27 -1.40 -1.77 7.47
C ASN A 27 -2.02 -3.00 6.78
N HIS A 28 -2.40 -2.88 5.51
CA HIS A 28 -2.90 -4.02 4.75
C HIS A 28 -1.83 -5.10 4.52
N LEU A 29 -0.59 -4.71 4.24
CA LEU A 29 0.53 -5.65 4.09
C LEU A 29 0.85 -6.40 5.39
N LEU A 30 0.82 -5.72 6.53
CA LEU A 30 0.98 -6.33 7.84
C LEU A 30 -0.15 -7.35 8.11
N ASN A 31 -1.40 -6.96 7.86
CA ASN A 31 -2.55 -7.84 8.02
C ASN A 31 -2.45 -9.08 7.12
N TYR A 32 -2.00 -8.91 5.87
CA TYR A 32 -1.74 -10.03 4.97
C TYR A 32 -0.66 -10.96 5.54
N THR A 33 0.46 -10.41 6.01
CA THR A 33 1.57 -11.19 6.58
C THR A 33 1.15 -11.98 7.82
N LEU A 34 0.26 -11.42 8.64
CA LEU A 34 -0.22 -12.06 9.87
C LEU A 34 -1.33 -13.10 9.64
N SER A 35 -2.14 -12.96 8.59
CA SER A 35 -3.36 -13.76 8.41
C SER A 35 -3.43 -14.58 7.12
N GLY A 36 -2.56 -14.29 6.13
CA GLY A 36 -2.66 -14.82 4.77
C GLY A 36 -3.86 -14.28 3.98
N CYS A 37 -4.60 -13.29 4.50
CA CYS A 37 -5.81 -12.77 3.85
C CYS A 37 -5.51 -12.06 2.52
N GLN A 38 -5.88 -12.70 1.41
CA GLN A 38 -5.61 -12.21 0.05
C GLN A 38 -6.28 -10.87 -0.26
N LEU A 39 -7.44 -10.58 0.36
CA LEU A 39 -8.09 -9.28 0.19
C LEU A 39 -7.22 -8.14 0.75
N SER A 40 -6.50 -8.38 1.84
CA SER A 40 -5.53 -7.42 2.38
C SER A 40 -4.36 -7.22 1.42
N ALA A 41 -3.84 -8.28 0.80
CA ALA A 41 -2.79 -8.15 -0.23
C ALA A 41 -3.27 -7.29 -1.42
N ARG A 42 -4.49 -7.51 -1.92
CA ARG A 42 -5.08 -6.70 -3.01
C ARG A 42 -5.24 -5.24 -2.62
N HIS A 43 -5.71 -4.96 -1.41
CA HIS A 43 -5.83 -3.57 -0.95
C HIS A 43 -4.46 -2.90 -0.80
N ALA A 44 -3.44 -3.61 -0.31
CA ALA A 44 -2.08 -3.08 -0.28
C ALA A 44 -1.58 -2.76 -1.70
N ALA A 45 -1.74 -3.67 -2.66
CA ALA A 45 -1.33 -3.46 -4.05
C ALA A 45 -2.02 -2.24 -4.67
N PHE A 46 -3.34 -2.13 -4.53
CA PHE A 46 -4.12 -1.00 -5.04
C PHE A 46 -3.66 0.35 -4.46
N LEU A 47 -3.38 0.41 -3.16
CA LEU A 47 -2.93 1.65 -2.52
C LEU A 47 -1.52 2.04 -2.92
N LEU A 48 -0.62 1.07 -3.15
CA LEU A 48 0.73 1.30 -3.65
C LEU A 48 0.71 1.78 -5.10
N ASP A 49 -0.10 1.17 -5.96
CA ASP A 49 -0.31 1.64 -7.33
C ASP A 49 -0.82 3.09 -7.33
N ARG A 50 -1.83 3.39 -6.51
CA ARG A 50 -2.33 4.77 -6.37
C ARG A 50 -1.29 5.76 -5.84
N LEU A 51 -0.44 5.33 -4.91
CA LEU A 51 0.67 6.15 -4.38
C LEU A 51 1.70 6.45 -5.47
N SER A 52 2.02 5.47 -6.31
CA SER A 52 2.95 5.64 -7.43
C SER A 52 2.49 6.71 -8.44
N ASN A 53 1.17 6.87 -8.58
CA ASN A 53 0.53 7.85 -9.47
C ASN A 53 0.43 9.26 -8.87
N GLN A 54 0.94 9.52 -7.65
CA GLN A 54 0.96 10.87 -7.09
C GLN A 54 2.11 11.70 -7.70
N ASP A 55 1.85 12.98 -7.98
CA ASP A 55 2.81 13.90 -8.60
C ASP A 55 3.97 14.30 -7.69
N ASP A 56 3.76 14.22 -6.37
CA ASP A 56 4.69 14.61 -5.31
C ASP A 56 5.56 13.44 -4.79
N VAL A 57 5.39 12.25 -5.37
CA VAL A 57 6.19 11.06 -5.06
C VAL A 57 7.44 11.02 -5.94
N ASP A 58 8.60 10.83 -5.32
CA ASP A 58 9.86 10.71 -6.04
C ASP A 58 9.93 9.42 -6.86
N GLU A 59 10.75 9.44 -7.92
CA GLU A 59 10.87 8.32 -8.86
C GLU A 59 11.30 7.00 -8.19
N GLY A 60 12.15 7.06 -7.16
CA GLY A 60 12.59 5.88 -6.44
C GLY A 60 11.45 5.23 -5.66
N LEU A 61 10.69 6.03 -4.93
CA LEU A 61 9.49 5.57 -4.22
C LEU A 61 8.41 5.08 -5.19
N ARG A 62 8.23 5.76 -6.33
CA ARG A 62 7.31 5.34 -7.41
C ARG A 62 7.66 3.94 -7.92
N LEU A 63 8.93 3.70 -8.27
CA LEU A 63 9.38 2.40 -8.76
C LEU A 63 9.19 1.29 -7.73
N LEU A 64 9.51 1.57 -6.45
CA LEU A 64 9.31 0.62 -5.36
C LEU A 64 7.82 0.28 -5.19
N CYS A 65 6.93 1.26 -5.24
CA CYS A 65 5.49 1.04 -5.13
C CYS A 65 4.97 0.13 -6.25
N LEU A 66 5.38 0.37 -7.50
CA LEU A 66 5.02 -0.44 -8.65
C LEU A 66 5.54 -1.88 -8.54
N GLN A 67 6.79 -2.07 -8.13
CA GLN A 67 7.36 -3.40 -7.94
C GLN A 67 6.66 -4.18 -6.81
N MET A 68 6.27 -3.48 -5.75
CA MET A 68 5.57 -4.10 -4.64
C MET A 68 4.12 -4.46 -5.01
N SER A 69 3.42 -3.60 -5.75
CA SER A 69 2.05 -3.89 -6.21
C SER A 69 2.04 -5.11 -7.14
N ASP A 70 2.94 -5.16 -8.12
CA ASP A 70 3.08 -6.27 -9.07
C ASP A 70 3.28 -7.62 -8.35
N ARG A 71 4.21 -7.68 -7.38
CA ARG A 71 4.47 -8.89 -6.59
C ARG A 71 3.28 -9.35 -5.74
N LEU A 72 2.52 -8.39 -5.18
CA LEU A 72 1.34 -8.70 -4.38
C LEU A 72 0.20 -9.24 -5.25
N GLU A 73 0.07 -8.75 -6.47
CA GLU A 73 -0.91 -9.25 -7.44
C GLU A 73 -0.55 -10.65 -7.93
N ASP A 74 0.72 -10.89 -8.28
CA ASP A 74 1.24 -12.19 -8.70
C ASP A 74 1.06 -13.27 -7.63
N GLY A 75 1.42 -12.97 -6.37
CA GLY A 75 1.26 -13.90 -5.25
C GLY A 75 -0.21 -14.26 -4.99
N ASN A 76 -1.13 -13.32 -5.22
CA ASN A 76 -2.56 -13.56 -5.12
C ASN A 76 -3.09 -14.39 -6.31
N MET A 77 -2.56 -14.21 -7.54
CA MET A 77 -2.90 -15.06 -8.69
C MET A 77 -2.47 -16.52 -8.47
N GLN A 78 -1.27 -16.74 -7.94
CA GLN A 78 -0.76 -18.08 -7.63
C GLN A 78 -1.65 -18.80 -6.61
N HIS A 79 -2.05 -18.11 -5.53
CA HIS A 79 -2.94 -18.67 -4.53
C HIS A 79 -4.34 -18.99 -5.08
N GLN A 80 -4.85 -18.15 -5.98
CA GLN A 80 -6.15 -18.37 -6.63
C GLN A 80 -6.13 -19.58 -7.59
N LEU A 81 -4.99 -19.83 -8.27
CA LEU A 81 -4.78 -21.03 -9.08
C LEU A 81 -4.66 -22.30 -8.22
N GLU A 82 -4.07 -22.21 -7.03
CA GLU A 82 -3.95 -23.33 -6.10
C GLU A 82 -5.30 -23.74 -5.49
N LEU A 83 -6.19 -22.76 -5.28
CA LEU A 83 -7.55 -22.96 -4.77
C LEU A 83 -8.58 -23.29 -5.87
N ALA A 84 -8.22 -23.17 -7.14
CA ALA A 84 -9.12 -23.52 -8.24
C ALA A 84 -9.43 -25.03 -8.17
N PRO A 85 -10.72 -25.44 -8.22
CA PRO A 85 -11.06 -26.85 -8.13
C PRO A 85 -10.37 -27.60 -9.26
N ARG A 86 -9.51 -28.56 -8.91
CA ARG A 86 -8.94 -29.51 -9.86
C ARG A 86 -10.08 -30.35 -10.42
N VAL A 87 -10.67 -29.91 -11.52
CA VAL A 87 -11.54 -30.76 -12.33
C VAL A 87 -10.63 -31.78 -12.99
N LEU A 88 -10.51 -32.95 -12.37
CA LEU A 88 -9.90 -34.11 -13.00
C LEU A 88 -10.81 -34.58 -14.17
N PRO A 89 -10.23 -34.93 -15.34
CA PRO A 89 -10.97 -35.60 -16.40
C PRO A 89 -11.42 -37.01 -15.99
#